data_AF-A0A218VT99-F1
#
_entry.id   AF-A0A218VT99-F1
#
_cell.length_a   1.000
_cell.length_b   1.000
_cell.length_c   1.000
_cell.angle_alpha   90.00
_cell.angle_beta   90.00
_cell.angle_gamma   90.00
#
_symmetry.space_group_name_H-M   'P 1'
#
loop_
_entity.id
_entity.type
_entity.pdbx_description
1 polymer ?
#
loop_
_entity_poly.entity_id
_entity_poly.type
_entity_poly.pdbx_seq_one_letter_code
_entity_poly.pdbx_strand_id
1 'polypeptide(L)'
;MAVRSREVLSAYRALLRATRKTFAGDSVMLSGSAAEIRKKFEENRHVTSEADLQRLLDEARDASEFISTTIVQAKLNSRGDYGNH
;
A
#
# COMPACT_ATOMS: atom_id res chain seq x y z
N MET A 1 -9.79 14.42 17.48
CA MET A 1 -10.38 13.92 16.21
C MET A 1 -9.59 14.35 14.97
N ALA A 2 -9.25 15.64 14.77
CA ALA A 2 -8.57 16.12 13.56
C ALA A 2 -7.19 15.51 13.25
N VAL A 3 -6.41 15.16 14.29
CA VAL A 3 -5.08 14.52 14.13
C VAL A 3 -5.21 13.10 13.54
N ARG A 4 -6.19 12.31 14.02
CA ARG A 4 -6.45 10.94 13.51
C ARG A 4 -6.88 10.93 12.05
N SER A 5 -7.69 11.91 11.65
CA SER A 5 -8.07 12.10 10.24
C SER A 5 -6.84 12.31 9.35
N ARG A 6 -5.84 13.05 9.83
CA ARG A 6 -4.61 13.32 9.10
C ARG A 6 -3.74 12.06 8.97
N GLU A 7 -3.65 11.25 10.01
CA GLU A 7 -2.89 9.98 10.00
C GLU A 7 -3.53 8.96 9.05
N VAL A 8 -4.85 8.78 9.11
CA VAL A 8 -5.60 7.91 8.19
C VAL A 8 -5.39 8.34 6.74
N LEU A 9 -5.51 9.64 6.46
CA LEU A 9 -5.25 10.17 5.11
C LEU A 9 -3.79 10.04 4.68
N SER A 10 -2.85 10.10 5.62
CA SER A 10 -1.42 9.91 5.34
C SER A 10 -1.14 8.46 4.95
N ALA A 11 -1.64 7.49 5.72
CA ALA A 11 -1.52 6.06 5.46
C ALA A 11 -2.16 5.69 4.11
N TYR A 12 -3.37 6.18 3.84
CA TYR A 12 -4.05 6.00 2.56
C TYR A 12 -3.19 6.49 1.37
N ARG A 13 -2.63 7.70 1.46
CA ARG A 13 -1.77 8.26 0.42
C ARG A 13 -0.42 7.53 0.31
N ALA A 14 0.09 6.96 1.39
CA ALA A 14 1.31 6.16 1.36
C ALA A 14 1.10 4.89 0.55
N LEU A 15 0.02 4.15 0.81
CA LEU A 15 -0.36 2.95 0.06
C LEU A 15 -0.55 3.23 -1.44
N LEU A 16 -1.28 4.29 -1.80
CA LEU A 16 -1.47 4.66 -3.21
C LEU A 16 -0.16 5.05 -3.91
N ARG A 17 0.80 5.62 -3.18
CA ARG A 17 2.12 5.96 -3.74
C ARG A 17 2.99 4.72 -3.90
N ALA A 18 2.97 3.81 -2.91
CA ALA A 18 3.66 2.53 -2.98
C ALA A 18 3.17 1.74 -4.20
N THR A 19 1.86 1.54 -4.36
CA THR A 19 1.29 0.81 -5.50
C THR A 19 1.61 1.46 -6.84
N ARG A 20 1.56 2.79 -6.95
CA ARG A 20 1.96 3.52 -8.17
C ARG A 20 3.42 3.29 -8.56
N LYS A 21 4.33 3.33 -7.60
CA LYS A 21 5.76 3.09 -7.84
C LYS A 21 6.00 1.65 -8.28
N THR A 22 5.32 0.74 -7.61
CA THR A 22 5.46 -0.70 -7.74
C THR A 22 4.90 -1.23 -9.06
N PHE A 23 3.68 -0.88 -9.40
CA PHE A 23 3.00 -1.32 -10.62
C PHE A 23 3.12 -0.30 -11.77
N ALA A 24 4.18 0.51 -11.77
CA ALA A 24 4.41 1.48 -12.85
C ALA A 24 4.53 0.76 -14.20
N GLY A 25 3.53 1.00 -15.07
CA GLY A 25 3.37 0.35 -16.38
C GLY A 25 2.30 -0.74 -16.46
N ASP A 26 1.73 -1.16 -15.32
CA ASP A 26 0.66 -2.16 -15.23
C ASP A 26 -0.64 -1.50 -14.74
N SER A 27 -1.43 -0.98 -15.68
CA SER A 27 -2.67 -0.25 -15.37
C SER A 27 -3.72 -1.14 -14.71
N VAL A 28 -3.75 -2.44 -15.00
CA VAL A 28 -4.69 -3.39 -14.42
C VAL A 28 -4.36 -3.57 -12.94
N MET A 29 -3.11 -3.87 -12.61
CA MET A 29 -2.68 -4.00 -11.20
C MET A 29 -2.82 -2.70 -10.42
N LEU A 30 -2.56 -1.54 -11.05
CA LEU A 30 -2.79 -0.24 -10.42
C LEU A 30 -4.26 -0.03 -10.06
N SER A 31 -5.17 -0.31 -10.99
CA SER A 31 -6.61 -0.13 -10.77
C SER A 31 -7.17 -1.09 -9.71
N GLY A 32 -6.79 -2.37 -9.78
CA GLY A 32 -7.18 -3.39 -8.81
C GLY A 32 -6.68 -3.07 -7.40
N SER A 33 -5.39 -2.73 -7.28
CA SER A 33 -4.80 -2.37 -5.99
C SER A 33 -5.43 -1.11 -5.40
N ALA A 34 -5.72 -0.09 -6.22
CA ALA A 34 -6.39 1.12 -5.75
C ALA A 34 -7.83 0.86 -5.28
N ALA A 35 -8.56 -0.03 -5.97
CA ALA A 35 -9.90 -0.45 -5.57
C ALA A 35 -9.89 -1.24 -4.26
N GLU A 36 -8.95 -2.17 -4.08
CA GLU A 36 -8.75 -2.94 -2.85
C GLU A 36 -8.45 -2.03 -1.66
N ILE A 37 -7.50 -1.09 -1.82
CA ILE A 37 -7.15 -0.11 -0.78
C ILE A 37 -8.38 0.73 -0.41
N ARG A 38 -9.12 1.23 -1.41
CA ARG A 38 -10.34 2.01 -1.15
C ARG A 38 -11.37 1.18 -0.39
N LYS A 39 -11.63 -0.05 -0.84
CA LYS A 39 -12.58 -0.96 -0.19
C LYS A 39 -12.23 -1.19 1.28
N LYS A 40 -10.96 -1.49 1.59
CA LYS A 40 -10.52 -1.69 2.98
C LYS A 40 -10.70 -0.46 3.86
N PHE A 41 -10.45 0.74 3.36
CA PHE A 41 -10.67 1.97 4.11
C PHE A 41 -12.16 2.25 4.34
N GLU A 42 -13.02 1.96 3.36
CA GLU A 42 -14.47 2.11 3.51
C GLU A 42 -15.04 1.07 4.48
N GLU A 43 -14.61 -0.19 4.38
CA GLU A 43 -14.98 -1.26 5.32
C GLU A 43 -14.68 -0.88 6.76
N ASN A 44 -13.55 -0.20 7.02
CA ASN A 44 -13.14 0.21 8.37
C ASN A 44 -13.55 1.65 8.74
N ARG A 45 -14.32 2.35 7.90
CA ARG A 45 -14.69 3.77 8.12
C ARG A 45 -15.47 4.00 9.42
N HIS A 46 -16.16 2.99 9.92
CA HIS A 46 -16.96 3.03 11.13
C HIS A 46 -16.18 2.69 12.41
N VAL A 47 -14.91 2.30 12.29
CA VAL A 47 -14.06 1.98 13.45
C VAL A 47 -13.70 3.26 14.20
N THR A 48 -14.11 3.34 15.46
CA THR A 48 -13.85 4.50 16.34
C THR A 48 -12.99 4.17 17.56
N SER A 49 -12.78 2.87 17.82
CA SER A 49 -11.89 2.36 18.87
C SER A 49 -10.46 2.75 18.57
N GLU A 50 -9.77 3.30 19.57
CA GLU A 50 -8.39 3.77 19.44
C GLU A 50 -7.41 2.64 19.18
N ALA A 51 -7.59 1.50 19.87
CA ALA A 51 -6.76 0.32 19.66
C ALA A 51 -6.91 -0.23 18.24
N ASP A 52 -8.14 -0.30 17.74
CA ASP A 52 -8.41 -0.81 16.39
C ASP A 52 -7.92 0.15 15.30
N LEU A 53 -8.08 1.46 15.49
CA LEU A 53 -7.52 2.46 14.58
C LEU A 53 -6.00 2.37 14.51
N GLN A 54 -5.32 2.27 15.65
CA GLN A 54 -3.87 2.16 15.69
C GLN A 54 -3.40 0.88 14.98
N ARG A 55 -4.04 -0.25 15.28
CA ARG A 55 -3.76 -1.53 14.62
C ARG A 55 -3.92 -1.46 13.10
N LEU A 56 -5.01 -0.85 12.60
CA LEU A 56 -5.26 -0.69 11.17
C LEU A 56 -4.24 0.27 10.50
N LEU A 57 -3.80 1.31 11.21
CA LEU A 57 -2.77 2.22 10.72
C LEU A 57 -1.42 1.53 10.60
N ASP A 58 -1.09 0.66 11.56
CA ASP A 58 0.16 -0.10 11.54
C ASP A 58 0.13 -1.17 10.44
N GLU A 59 -0.98 -1.88 10.26
CA GLU A 59 -1.18 -2.78 9.11
C GLU A 59 -1.03 -2.06 7.77
N ALA A 60 -1.59 -0.85 7.64
CA ALA A 60 -1.48 -0.04 6.43
C ALA A 60 -0.02 0.40 6.16
N ARG A 61 0.76 0.66 7.21
CA ARG A 61 2.19 0.99 7.10
C ARG A 61 2.98 -0.23 6.63
N ASP A 62 2.80 -1.36 7.29
CA ASP A 62 3.48 -2.63 6.95
C ASP A 62 3.17 -3.04 5.51
N ALA A 63 1.91 -2.95 5.09
CA ALA A 63 1.51 -3.21 3.71
C ALA A 63 2.19 -2.25 2.72
N SER A 64 2.33 -0.97 3.07
CA SER A 64 3.00 0.01 2.20
C SER A 64 4.50 -0.27 2.04
N GLU A 65 5.16 -0.71 3.12
CA GLU A 65 6.56 -1.12 3.10
C GLU A 65 6.74 -2.40 2.30
N PHE A 66 5.90 -3.40 2.52
CA PHE A 66 5.93 -4.66 1.77
C PHE A 66 5.72 -4.45 0.27
N ILE A 67 4.72 -3.66 -0.14
CA ILE A 67 4.46 -3.34 -1.56
C ILE A 67 5.67 -2.62 -2.18
N SER A 68 6.30 -1.73 -1.42
CA SER A 68 7.46 -0.95 -1.88
C SER A 68 8.75 -1.77 -1.95
N THR A 69 8.91 -2.79 -1.12
CA THR A 69 10.14 -3.60 -1.01
C THR A 69 10.08 -4.86 -1.86
N THR A 70 9.02 -5.66 -1.75
CA THR A 70 8.91 -6.97 -2.42
C THR A 70 8.84 -6.84 -3.95
N ILE A 71 8.16 -5.82 -4.48
CA ILE A 71 8.00 -5.70 -5.95
C ILE A 71 9.15 -4.94 -6.61
N VAL A 72 9.86 -4.07 -5.88
CA VAL A 72 11.13 -3.51 -6.38
C VAL A 72 12.15 -4.62 -6.60
N GLN A 73 12.25 -5.57 -5.66
CA GLN A 73 13.10 -6.76 -5.83
C GLN A 73 12.65 -7.63 -7.01
N ALA A 74 11.35 -7.89 -7.18
CA ALA A 74 10.84 -8.63 -8.33
C ALA A 74 11.18 -7.95 -9.68
N LYS A 75 11.07 -6.62 -9.77
CA LYS A 75 11.38 -5.84 -10.98
C LYS A 75 12.88 -5.77 -11.26
N LEU A 76 13.72 -5.74 -10.23
CA LEU A 76 15.19 -5.86 -10.32
C LEU A 76 15.60 -7.25 -10.82
N ASN A 77 15.02 -8.31 -10.27
CA ASN A 77 15.31 -9.69 -10.69
C ASN A 77 14.91 -9.95 -12.15
N SER A 78 13.81 -9.36 -12.64
CA SER A 78 13.41 -9.45 -14.05
C SER A 78 14.28 -8.62 -15.02
N ARG A 79 15.14 -7.72 -14.52
CA ARG A 79 16.04 -6.89 -15.34
C ARG A 79 17.51 -7.32 -15.29
N GLY A 80 17.83 -8.38 -14.55
CA GLY A 80 19.21 -8.62 -14.14
C GLY A 80 19.65 -10.08 -13.99
N ASP A 81 18.94 -11.05 -14.56
CA ASP A 81 19.55 -12.39 -14.70
C ASP A 81 19.09 -13.10 -15.98
N TYR A 82 19.83 -12.83 -17.05
CA TYR A 82 20.16 -13.87 -18.02
C TYR A 82 21.66 -14.05 -17.95
N GLY A 83 22.10 -14.95 -17.09
CA GLY A 83 23.25 -15.85 -17.30
C GLY A 83 24.59 -15.18 -17.59
N ASN A 84 25.57 -15.48 -16.75
CA ASN A 84 26.89 -15.72 -17.30
C ASN A 84 27.42 -17.06 -16.81
N HIS A 85 28.01 -17.75 -17.78
CA HIS A 85 28.38 -19.15 -17.86
C HIS A 85 29.43 -19.57 -16.83
#